data_AF-A0A2N7KP39-F1
#
_entry.id   AF-A0A2N7KP39-F1
#
_cell.length_a   1.000
_cell.length_b   1.000
_cell.length_c   1.000
_cell.angle_alpha   90.00
_cell.angle_beta   90.00
_cell.angle_gamma   90.00
#
_symmetry.space_group_name_H-M   'P 1'
#
loop_
_entity.id
_entity.type
_entity.pdbx_description
1 polymer ?
#
loop_
_entity_poly.entity_id
_entity_poly.type
_entity_poly.pdbx_seq_one_letter_code
_entity_poly.pdbx_strand_id
1 'polypeptide(L)'
;MQDIIKKLSNKRQANVFFKDTELTQLTRIIETLQSVKEEKELNAQIEAEAEEKERQELELIRTQILEKGLNFDKLASLMKPTKKPRKAQKSHNKKPQTCYIFGDNQHWNGKGETPQELQELLDEGFELSDFLQSE
;
A
#
# COMPACT_ATOMS: atom_id res chain seq x y z
N MET A 1 -11.66 -11.46 0.48
CA MET A 1 -11.36 -12.34 -0.67
C MET A 1 -10.66 -13.63 -0.26
N GLN A 2 -9.57 -13.58 0.53
CA GLN A 2 -8.84 -14.78 0.93
C GLN A 2 -9.67 -15.81 1.72
N ASP A 3 -10.64 -15.38 2.52
CA ASP A 3 -11.49 -16.30 3.29
C ASP A 3 -12.45 -17.12 2.42
N ILE A 4 -12.89 -16.56 1.29
CA ILE A 4 -13.73 -17.28 0.32
C ILE A 4 -12.88 -18.33 -0.41
N ILE A 5 -11.65 -17.97 -0.78
CA ILE A 5 -10.70 -18.89 -1.43
C ILE A 5 -10.37 -20.06 -0.48
N LYS A 6 -10.13 -19.80 0.81
CA LYS A 6 -9.90 -20.85 1.81
C LYS A 6 -11.09 -21.81 1.91
N LYS A 7 -12.31 -21.27 1.95
CA LYS A 7 -13.56 -22.07 1.98
C LYS A 7 -13.74 -22.93 0.73
N LEU A 8 -13.42 -22.39 -0.45
CA LEU A 8 -13.53 -23.11 -1.73
C LEU A 8 -12.38 -24.11 -1.97
N SER A 9 -11.23 -23.91 -1.35
CA SER A 9 -10.06 -24.79 -1.49
C SER A 9 -10.17 -26.08 -0.67
N ASN A 10 -10.88 -26.05 0.46
CA ASN A 10 -11.05 -27.23 1.32
C ASN A 10 -12.42 -27.88 1.10
N LYS A 11 -12.45 -29.13 0.63
CA LYS A 11 -13.67 -29.90 0.38
C LYS A 11 -14.67 -29.89 1.56
N ARG A 12 -14.20 -29.98 2.81
CA ARG A 12 -15.10 -29.94 3.98
C ARG A 12 -15.77 -28.58 4.13
N GLN A 13 -15.02 -27.50 3.93
CA GLN A 13 -15.55 -26.14 4.04
C GLN A 13 -16.44 -25.80 2.83
N ALA A 14 -16.09 -26.26 1.64
CA ALA A 14 -16.90 -26.14 0.44
C ALA A 14 -18.25 -26.85 0.61
N ASN A 15 -18.27 -28.07 1.15
CA ASN A 15 -19.51 -28.80 1.44
C ASN A 15 -20.40 -28.07 2.45
N VAL A 16 -19.81 -27.43 3.48
CA VAL A 16 -20.58 -26.62 4.43
C VAL A 16 -21.09 -25.33 3.78
N PHE A 17 -20.27 -24.72 2.91
CA PHE A 17 -20.60 -23.48 2.21
C PHE A 17 -21.73 -23.66 1.18
N PHE A 18 -21.76 -24.80 0.48
CA PHE A 18 -22.79 -25.13 -0.53
C PHE A 18 -23.91 -26.02 0.00
N LYS A 19 -24.04 -26.18 1.32
CA LYS A 19 -24.99 -27.10 1.94
C LYS A 19 -26.45 -26.84 1.51
N ASP A 20 -26.80 -25.56 1.36
CA ASP A 20 -28.16 -25.12 1.02
C ASP A 20 -28.28 -24.75 -0.48
N THR A 21 -27.31 -25.13 -1.31
CA THR A 21 -27.26 -24.79 -2.74
C THR A 21 -27.81 -25.93 -3.60
N GLU A 22 -28.66 -25.58 -4.56
CA GLU A 22 -29.20 -26.54 -5.53
C GLU A 22 -28.14 -27.00 -6.54
N LEU A 23 -28.27 -28.23 -7.04
CA LEU A 23 -27.32 -28.82 -8.00
C LEU A 23 -27.20 -27.96 -9.28
N THR A 24 -28.30 -27.38 -9.76
CA THR A 24 -28.33 -26.49 -10.92
C THR A 24 -27.48 -25.24 -10.73
N GLN A 25 -27.51 -24.65 -9.53
CA GLN A 25 -26.69 -23.51 -9.16
C GLN A 25 -25.21 -23.90 -9.05
N LEU A 26 -24.92 -25.07 -8.49
CA LEU A 26 -23.55 -25.57 -8.38
C LEU A 26 -22.91 -25.80 -9.75
N THR A 27 -23.65 -26.38 -10.71
CA THR A 27 -23.20 -26.56 -12.09
C THR A 27 -22.85 -25.23 -12.74
N ARG A 28 -23.73 -24.22 -12.60
CA ARG A 28 -23.48 -22.87 -13.14
C ARG A 28 -22.24 -22.22 -12.51
N ILE A 29 -22.04 -22.40 -11.20
CA ILE A 29 -20.85 -21.90 -10.51
C ILE A 29 -19.59 -22.56 -11.08
N ILE A 30 -19.62 -23.87 -11.32
CA ILE A 30 -18.50 -24.60 -11.92
C ILE A 30 -18.18 -24.06 -13.32
N GLU A 31 -19.19 -23.85 -14.17
CA GLU A 31 -19.01 -23.26 -15.51
C GLU A 31 -18.35 -21.88 -15.44
N THR A 32 -18.81 -21.01 -14.53
CA THR A 32 -18.20 -19.68 -14.36
C THR A 32 -16.76 -19.76 -13.86
N LEU A 33 -16.46 -20.68 -12.94
CA LEU A 33 -15.10 -20.88 -12.42
C LEU A 33 -14.17 -21.46 -13.49
N GLN A 34 -14.69 -22.31 -14.38
CA GLN A 34 -13.95 -22.84 -15.53
C GLN A 34 -13.61 -21.71 -16.51
N SER A 35 -14.57 -20.86 -16.86
CA SER A 35 -14.32 -19.69 -17.72
C SER A 35 -13.26 -18.75 -17.13
N VAL A 36 -13.35 -18.42 -15.84
CA VAL A 36 -12.33 -17.58 -15.16
C VAL A 36 -10.96 -18.27 -15.13
N LYS A 37 -10.93 -19.60 -15.01
CA LYS A 37 -9.68 -20.37 -15.07
C LYS A 37 -9.04 -20.27 -16.45
N GLU A 38 -9.81 -20.47 -17.52
CA GLU A 38 -9.34 -20.38 -18.90
C GLU A 38 -8.77 -18.98 -19.20
N GLU A 39 -9.45 -17.92 -18.79
CA GLU A 39 -8.94 -16.54 -18.93
C GLU A 39 -7.59 -16.35 -18.23
N LYS A 40 -7.42 -16.91 -17.03
CA LYS A 40 -6.15 -16.82 -16.30
C LYS A 40 -5.04 -17.63 -16.94
N GLU A 41 -5.35 -18.82 -17.46
CA GLU A 41 -4.37 -19.64 -18.19
C GLU A 41 -3.92 -18.93 -19.46
N LEU A 42 -4.86 -18.32 -20.20
CA LEU A 42 -4.57 -17.55 -21.41
C LEU A 42 -3.68 -16.33 -21.07
N ASN A 43 -4.01 -15.56 -20.03
CA ASN A 43 -3.18 -14.44 -19.61
C ASN A 43 -1.78 -14.87 -19.19
N ALA A 44 -1.64 -15.96 -18.43
CA ALA A 44 -0.34 -16.51 -18.05
C ALA A 44 0.47 -16.96 -19.28
N GLN A 45 -0.21 -17.48 -20.30
CA GLN A 45 0.43 -17.91 -21.55
C GLN A 45 0.89 -16.71 -22.40
N ILE A 46 0.10 -15.63 -22.45
CA ILE A 46 0.50 -14.36 -23.09
C ILE A 46 1.71 -13.76 -22.37
N GLU A 47 1.70 -13.73 -21.04
CA GLU A 47 2.82 -13.23 -20.24
C GLU A 47 4.09 -14.06 -20.51
N ALA A 48 3.98 -15.39 -20.51
CA ALA A 48 5.09 -16.26 -20.85
C ALA A 48 5.60 -16.05 -22.29
N GLU A 49 4.72 -15.88 -23.27
CA GLU A 49 5.11 -15.61 -24.66
C GLU A 49 5.77 -14.23 -24.80
N ALA A 50 5.30 -13.23 -24.05
CA ALA A 50 5.92 -11.90 -24.01
C ALA A 50 7.33 -11.97 -23.40
N GLU A 51 7.50 -12.67 -22.28
CA GLU A 51 8.81 -12.91 -21.68
C GLU A 51 9.76 -13.65 -22.62
N GLU A 52 9.27 -14.66 -23.35
CA GLU A 52 10.08 -15.37 -24.35
C GLU A 52 10.50 -14.47 -25.51
N LYS A 53 9.58 -13.64 -26.04
CA LYS A 53 9.90 -12.65 -27.08
C LYS A 53 10.92 -11.63 -26.59
N GLU A 54 10.74 -11.08 -25.40
CA GLU A 54 11.71 -10.17 -24.79
C GLU A 54 13.08 -10.84 -24.66
N ARG A 55 13.15 -12.10 -24.21
CA ARG A 55 14.42 -12.83 -24.14
C ARG A 55 15.06 -13.03 -25.51
N GLN A 56 14.28 -13.40 -26.53
CA GLN A 56 14.78 -13.56 -27.89
C GLN A 56 15.31 -12.24 -28.45
N GLU A 57 14.58 -11.14 -28.26
CA GLU A 57 15.01 -9.80 -28.67
C GLU A 57 16.32 -9.38 -27.97
N LEU A 58 16.42 -9.63 -26.66
CA LEU A 58 17.64 -9.36 -25.90
C LEU A 58 18.82 -10.21 -26.38
N GLU A 59 18.60 -11.47 -26.74
CA GLU A 59 19.64 -12.33 -27.32
C GLU A 59 20.09 -11.84 -28.69
N LEU A 60 19.17 -11.41 -29.56
CA LEU A 60 19.49 -10.82 -30.86
C LEU A 60 20.28 -9.50 -30.69
N ILE A 61 19.89 -8.66 -29.74
CA ILE A 61 20.62 -7.42 -29.45
C ILE A 61 22.01 -7.77 -28.90
N ARG A 62 22.13 -8.79 -28.05
CA ARG A 62 23.41 -9.26 -27.52
C ARG A 62 24.35 -9.72 -28.62
N THR A 63 23.88 -10.50 -29.60
CA THR A 63 24.72 -10.94 -30.72
C THR A 63 25.17 -9.75 -31.57
N GLN A 64 24.28 -8.82 -31.89
CA GLN A 64 24.63 -7.61 -32.64
C GLN A 64 25.67 -6.72 -31.93
N ILE A 65 25.61 -6.63 -30.59
CA ILE A 65 26.61 -5.88 -29.79
C ILE A 65 27.98 -6.55 -29.90
N LEU A 66 28.02 -7.88 -29.81
CA LEU A 66 29.26 -8.65 -29.92
C LEU A 66 29.87 -8.56 -31.33
N GLU A 67 29.06 -8.66 -32.38
CA GLU A 67 29.51 -8.51 -33.77
C GLU A 67 30.12 -7.13 -34.04
N LYS A 68 29.55 -6.07 -33.44
CA LYS A 68 30.07 -4.70 -33.56
C LYS A 68 31.26 -4.41 -32.66
N GLY A 69 31.70 -5.37 -31.84
CA GLY A 69 32.82 -5.19 -30.89
C GLY A 69 32.55 -4.10 -29.84
N LEU A 70 31.28 -3.80 -29.55
CA LEU A 70 30.90 -2.75 -28.62
C LEU A 70 30.99 -3.27 -27.17
N ASN A 71 31.66 -2.52 -26.30
CA ASN A 71 31.72 -2.84 -24.87
C ASN A 71 30.37 -2.53 -24.20
N PHE A 72 29.68 -3.58 -23.75
CA PHE A 72 28.37 -3.51 -23.11
C PHE A 72 28.33 -2.52 -21.93
N ASP A 73 29.36 -2.50 -21.08
CA ASP A 73 29.40 -1.63 -19.90
C ASP A 73 29.42 -0.13 -20.24
N LYS A 74 30.05 0.25 -21.36
CA LYS A 74 30.05 1.64 -21.83
C LYS A 74 28.69 2.03 -22.41
N LEU A 75 28.05 1.12 -23.14
CA LEU A 75 26.70 1.32 -23.69
C LEU A 75 25.65 1.43 -22.56
N ALA A 76 25.68 0.51 -21.60
CA ALA A 76 24.79 0.51 -20.44
C ALA A 76 24.97 1.76 -19.59
N SER A 77 26.20 2.27 -19.46
CA SER A 77 26.48 3.53 -18.74
C SER A 77 25.91 4.76 -19.44
N LEU A 78 25.82 4.77 -20.78
CA LEU A 78 25.16 5.84 -21.53
C LEU A 78 23.63 5.76 -21.45
N MET A 79 23.07 4.56 -21.35
CA MET A 79 21.61 4.33 -21.32
C MET A 79 21.01 4.49 -19.91
N LYS A 80 21.83 4.40 -18.84
CA LYS A 80 21.37 4.66 -17.47
C LYS A 80 20.89 6.11 -17.35
N PRO A 81 19.61 6.37 -16.99
CA PRO A 81 19.15 7.73 -16.79
C PRO A 81 19.91 8.36 -15.62
N THR A 82 20.47 9.54 -15.83
CA THR A 82 21.22 10.32 -14.84
C THR A 82 20.29 10.91 -13.77
N LYS A 83 19.55 10.06 -13.04
CA LYS A 83 18.77 10.50 -11.89
C LYS A 83 19.73 10.80 -10.74
N LYS A 84 20.00 12.09 -10.50
CA LYS A 84 20.65 12.56 -9.26
C LYS A 84 19.88 11.96 -8.06
N PRO A 85 20.55 11.37 -7.07
CA PRO A 85 19.88 10.84 -5.90
C PRO A 85 19.14 11.99 -5.19
N ARG A 86 17.82 11.90 -5.13
CA ARG A 86 16.99 12.86 -4.40
C ARG A 86 17.26 12.62 -2.91
N LYS A 87 17.89 13.59 -2.23
CA LYS A 87 18.16 13.50 -0.79
C LYS A 87 16.85 13.17 -0.07
N ALA A 88 16.83 12.05 0.66
CA ALA A 88 15.72 11.70 1.53
C ALA A 88 15.51 12.83 2.54
N GLN A 89 14.34 13.47 2.53
CA GLN A 89 13.95 14.40 3.57
C GLN A 89 13.79 13.59 4.86
N LYS A 90 14.61 13.91 5.87
CA LYS A 90 14.41 13.39 7.23
C LYS A 90 13.03 13.83 7.70
N SER A 91 12.16 12.86 7.98
CA SER A 91 10.91 13.10 8.72
C SER A 91 11.27 13.78 10.04
N HIS A 92 10.80 15.00 10.24
CA HIS A 92 10.94 15.69 11.52
C HIS A 92 9.83 15.18 12.43
N ASN A 93 10.16 14.33 13.40
CA ASN A 93 9.24 14.01 14.50
C ASN A 93 8.84 15.32 15.17
N LYS A 94 7.57 15.71 15.03
CA LYS A 94 6.99 16.84 15.74
C LYS A 94 7.07 16.54 17.24
N LYS A 95 7.74 17.41 18.01
CA LYS A 95 7.65 17.39 19.48
C LYS A 95 6.19 17.67 19.88
N PRO A 96 5.65 17.00 20.91
CA PRO A 96 4.29 17.28 21.37
C PRO A 96 4.23 18.74 21.84
N GLN A 97 3.22 19.46 21.36
CA GLN A 97 2.95 20.82 21.83
C GLN A 97 2.15 20.71 23.13
N THR A 98 2.54 21.49 24.13
CA THR A 98 1.81 21.60 25.40
C THR A 98 0.42 22.20 25.12
N CYS A 99 -0.63 21.44 25.44
CA CYS A 99 -2.01 21.87 25.35
C CYS A 99 -2.61 21.94 26.76
N TYR A 100 -3.29 23.05 27.07
CA TYR A 100 -4.04 23.25 28.30
C TYR A 100 -5.53 23.09 27.98
N ILE A 101 -6.24 22.23 28.71
CA ILE A 101 -7.69 22.02 28.54
C ILE A 101 -8.42 22.79 29.63
N PHE A 102 -9.40 23.61 29.24
CA PHE A 102 -10.31 24.27 30.16
C PHE A 102 -11.75 24.18 29.62
N GLY A 103 -12.73 24.00 30.51
CA GLY A 103 -14.15 23.86 30.16
C GLY A 103 -14.52 22.63 29.31
N ASP A 104 -15.72 22.64 28.73
CA ASP A 104 -16.31 21.56 27.91
C ASP A 104 -15.67 21.47 26.51
N ASN A 105 -14.34 21.26 26.46
CA ASN A 105 -13.48 20.99 25.28
C ASN A 105 -12.72 22.18 24.66
N GLN A 106 -12.46 23.29 25.37
CA GLN A 106 -11.54 24.32 24.85
C GLN A 106 -10.09 23.98 25.18
N HIS A 107 -9.19 24.19 24.20
CA HIS A 107 -7.78 23.87 24.30
C HIS A 107 -6.93 25.09 23.96
N TRP A 108 -5.96 25.44 24.81
CA TRP A 108 -5.01 26.53 24.58
C TRP A 108 -3.59 25.99 24.53
N ASN A 109 -2.84 26.33 23.48
CA ASN A 109 -1.46 25.83 23.28
C ASN A 109 -0.39 26.69 23.98
N GLY A 110 -0.80 27.56 24.91
CA GLY A 110 0.07 28.48 25.63
C GLY A 110 0.73 29.56 24.75
N LYS A 111 0.25 29.76 23.50
CA LYS A 111 0.76 30.79 22.59
C LYS A 111 -0.33 31.80 22.26
N GLY A 112 -0.09 33.05 22.62
CA GLY A 112 -1.01 34.17 22.38
C GLY A 112 -1.68 34.64 23.66
N GLU A 113 -2.75 35.41 23.52
CA GLU A 113 -3.56 35.88 24.66
C GLU A 113 -4.26 34.70 25.33
N THR A 114 -4.32 34.73 26.66
CA THR A 114 -5.01 33.71 27.46
C THR A 114 -6.52 33.83 27.25
N PRO A 115 -7.23 32.74 26.93
CA PRO A 115 -8.68 32.77 26.78
C PRO A 115 -9.35 33.29 28.04
N GLN A 116 -10.41 34.10 27.88
CA GLN A 116 -11.11 34.74 29.00
C GLN A 116 -11.59 33.72 30.05
N GLU A 117 -12.10 32.57 29.60
CA GLU A 117 -12.55 31.49 30.49
C GLU A 117 -11.40 30.90 31.33
N LEU A 118 -10.20 30.74 30.75
CA LEU A 118 -9.03 30.28 31.49
C LEU A 118 -8.52 31.36 32.45
N GLN A 119 -8.67 32.63 32.08
CA GLN A 119 -8.29 33.75 32.93
C GLN A 119 -9.24 33.94 34.12
N GLU A 120 -10.54 33.73 33.95
CA GLU A 120 -11.51 33.70 35.05
C GLU A 120 -11.17 32.57 36.04
N LEU A 121 -10.83 31.37 35.54
CA LEU A 121 -10.39 30.26 36.40
C LEU A 121 -9.08 30.57 37.15
N LEU A 122 -8.14 31.28 36.51
CA LEU A 122 -6.93 31.75 37.19
C LEU A 122 -7.23 32.79 38.27
N ASP A 123 -8.15 33.71 38.01
CA ASP A 123 -8.57 34.75 38.95
C ASP A 123 -9.38 34.17 40.13
N GLU A 124 -10.08 33.05 39.93
CA GLU A 124 -10.72 32.25 40.97
C GLU A 124 -9.72 31.48 41.86
N GLY A 125 -8.44 31.47 41.50
CA GLY A 125 -7.33 30.93 42.30
C GLY A 125 -6.86 29.54 41.87
N PHE A 126 -7.25 29.05 40.69
CA PHE A 126 -6.68 27.82 40.12
C PHE A 126 -5.30 28.06 39.51
N GLU A 127 -4.45 27.04 39.49
CA GLU A 127 -3.13 27.15 38.87
C GLU A 127 -3.16 26.65 37.41
N LEU A 128 -2.39 27.31 36.54
CA LEU A 128 -2.23 26.93 35.12
C LEU A 128 -1.77 25.47 34.94
N SER A 129 -1.08 24.90 35.92
CA SER A 129 -0.62 23.51 35.95
C SER A 129 -1.75 22.49 36.01
N ASP A 130 -2.89 22.83 36.63
CA ASP A 130 -4.02 21.90 36.76
C ASP A 130 -4.72 21.64 35.41
N PHE A 131 -4.57 22.57 34.46
CA PHE A 131 -5.14 22.47 33.13
C PHE A 131 -4.18 21.86 32.11
N LEU A 132 -2.95 21.52 32.50
CA LEU A 132 -1.94 20.95 31.61
C LEU A 132 -2.31 19.51 31.24
N GLN A 133 -2.57 19.26 29.96
CA GLN A 133 -2.70 17.89 29.47
C GLN A 133 -1.29 17.29 29.33
N SER A 134 -0.83 16.59 30.36
CA SER A 134 0.30 15.68 30.24
C SER A 134 -0.12 14.48 29.40
N GLU A 135 0.47 14.32 28.20
CA GLU A 135 0.48 13.04 27.49
C GLU A 135 1.22 11.96 28.28
#